data_AF-A0A7C9E4S2-F1
#
_entry.id   AF-A0A7C9E4S2-F1
#
_cell.length_a   1.000
_cell.length_b   1.000
_cell.length_c   1.000
_cell.angle_alpha   90.00
_cell.angle_beta   90.00
_cell.angle_gamma   90.00
#
_symmetry.space_group_name_H-M   'P 1'
#
loop_
_entity.id
_entity.type
_entity.pdbx_description
1 polymer ?
#
loop_
_entity_poly.entity_id
_entity_poly.type
_entity_poly.pdbx_seq_one_letter_code
_entity_poly.pdbx_strand_id
1 'polypeptide(L)'
;MRPPTYRPQIALLLPLQKLKVSEEQRNFAIDSYEPNVAFALSCGMYSSPAVQVFTAKNVREQLEEAQRDFIRASVGVSSKGKLLVPKMLHCFAKSYVDDSKLALWISRYLPADQAAFIDQHISQKRHKLFGSRNCGILSFDSRFRYLFLPEMVCQ
;
A
#
# COMPACT_ATOMS: atom_id res chain seq x y z
N MET A 1 12.91 -19.28 26.80
CA MET A 1 13.42 -17.93 26.43
C MET A 1 12.75 -16.91 27.31
N ARG A 2 13.50 -16.04 28.00
CA ARG A 2 12.90 -14.93 28.76
C ARG A 2 12.45 -13.86 27.77
N PRO A 3 11.24 -13.27 27.91
CA PRO A 3 10.83 -12.17 27.04
C PRO A 3 11.79 -10.98 27.23
N PRO A 4 12.01 -10.15 26.20
CA PRO A 4 12.85 -8.96 26.32
C PRO A 4 12.29 -8.02 27.40
N THR A 5 13.16 -7.54 28.29
CA THR A 5 12.82 -6.64 29.42
C THR A 5 12.35 -5.26 28.95
N TYR A 6 12.62 -4.90 27.69
CA TYR A 6 12.26 -3.62 27.10
C TYR A 6 10.93 -3.73 26.35
N ARG A 7 9.82 -3.47 27.07
CA ARG A 7 8.57 -3.03 26.43
C ARG A 7 8.73 -1.52 26.23
N PRO A 8 8.99 -1.01 25.01
CA PRO A 8 8.91 0.43 24.80
C PRO A 8 7.49 0.86 25.18
N GLN A 9 7.36 1.60 26.29
CA GLN A 9 6.12 2.19 26.76
C GLN A 9 5.67 3.35 25.86
N ILE A 10 6.10 3.39 24.59
CA ILE A 10 5.71 4.43 23.63
C ILE A 10 4.19 4.47 23.48
N ALA A 11 3.51 3.32 23.60
CA ALA A 11 2.04 3.24 23.62
C ALA A 11 1.39 3.93 24.84
N LEU A 12 2.13 4.12 25.94
CA LEU A 12 1.69 4.84 27.14
C LEU A 12 2.09 6.34 27.11
N LEU A 13 3.10 6.70 26.29
CA LEU A 13 3.62 8.07 26.18
C LEU A 13 2.92 8.93 25.13
N LEU A 14 2.13 8.32 24.24
CA LEU A 14 1.18 9.05 23.42
C LEU A 14 -0.17 8.95 24.11
N PRO A 15 -0.61 9.95 24.90
CA PRO A 15 -2.03 10.22 24.93
C PRO A 15 -2.43 10.32 23.47
N LEU A 16 -3.28 9.42 22.98
CA LEU A 16 -4.04 9.68 21.77
C LEU A 16 -4.84 10.94 22.10
N GLN A 17 -4.23 12.11 21.90
CA GLN A 17 -4.89 13.39 22.01
C GLN A 17 -6.02 13.25 21.02
N LYS A 18 -7.24 13.08 21.56
CA LYS A 18 -8.44 13.16 20.75
C LYS A 18 -8.41 14.57 20.22
N LEU A 19 -7.94 14.72 18.98
CA LEU A 19 -7.97 15.97 18.25
C LEU A 19 -9.42 16.43 18.35
N LYS A 20 -9.65 17.55 19.04
CA LYS A 20 -10.97 18.16 19.10
C LYS A 20 -11.24 18.69 17.70
N VAL A 21 -11.93 17.89 16.90
CA VAL A 21 -12.41 18.27 15.58
C VAL A 21 -13.60 19.21 15.80
N SER A 22 -13.58 20.41 15.21
CA SER A 22 -14.70 21.34 15.29
C SER A 22 -15.93 20.80 14.56
N GLU A 23 -17.13 21.28 14.89
CA GLU A 23 -18.36 20.93 14.15
C GLU A 23 -18.23 21.27 12.65
N GLU A 24 -17.57 22.39 12.32
CA GLU A 24 -17.30 22.77 10.93
C GLU A 24 -16.39 21.75 10.22
N GLN A 25 -15.35 21.26 10.89
CA GLN A 25 -14.45 20.24 10.33
C GLN A 25 -15.14 18.89 10.15
N ARG A 26 -16.11 18.55 11.02
CA ARG A 26 -16.91 17.32 10.88
C ARG A 26 -17.75 17.31 9.60
N ASN A 27 -18.18 18.48 9.11
CA ASN A 27 -18.92 18.59 7.86
C ASN A 27 -18.10 18.20 6.61
N PHE A 28 -16.76 18.14 6.73
CA PHE A 28 -15.86 17.73 5.66
C PHE A 28 -15.29 16.31 5.85
N ALA A 29 -15.77 15.57 6.85
CA ALA A 29 -15.34 14.20 7.09
C ALA A 29 -15.90 13.24 6.03
N ILE A 30 -15.21 12.12 5.80
CA ILE A 30 -15.75 11.00 5.04
C ILE A 30 -16.69 10.22 5.98
N ASP A 31 -17.96 10.08 5.59
CA ASP A 31 -19.00 9.47 6.43
C ASP A 31 -18.79 7.98 6.71
N SER A 32 -18.02 7.31 5.86
CA SER A 32 -17.74 5.87 5.94
C SER A 32 -16.25 5.59 6.09
N TYR A 33 -15.91 4.44 6.67
CA TYR A 33 -14.55 3.94 6.67
C TYR A 33 -14.04 3.78 5.24
N GLU A 34 -12.95 4.48 4.90
CA GLU A 34 -12.36 4.47 3.56
C GLU A 34 -10.91 3.97 3.62
N PRO A 35 -10.66 2.69 3.29
CA PRO A 35 -9.34 2.07 3.44
C PRO A 35 -8.31 2.63 2.44
N ASN A 36 -8.75 3.14 1.29
CA ASN A 36 -7.84 3.64 0.25
C ASN A 36 -7.12 4.93 0.65
N VAL A 37 -7.56 5.60 1.73
CA VAL A 37 -6.84 6.73 2.34
C VAL A 37 -5.39 6.36 2.70
N ALA A 38 -5.11 5.08 2.98
CA ALA A 38 -3.74 4.59 3.21
C ALA A 38 -2.80 4.85 2.03
N PHE A 39 -3.31 4.90 0.80
CA PHE A 39 -2.53 5.18 -0.42
C PHE A 39 -2.57 6.65 -0.83
N ALA A 40 -3.36 7.48 -0.15
CA ALA A 40 -3.49 8.90 -0.45
C ALA A 40 -2.57 9.78 0.40
N LEU A 41 -2.28 9.36 1.64
CA LEU A 41 -1.49 10.14 2.58
C LEU A 41 -0.01 9.79 2.48
N SER A 42 0.78 10.74 1.98
CA SER A 42 2.24 10.61 1.95
C SER A 42 2.86 11.14 3.24
N CYS A 43 3.64 10.30 3.93
CA CYS A 43 4.41 10.72 5.10
C CYS A 43 5.85 11.13 4.75
N GLY A 44 6.14 11.37 3.46
CA GLY A 44 7.46 11.81 2.97
C GLY A 44 8.54 10.73 3.02
N MET A 45 8.19 9.45 3.06
CA MET A 45 9.15 8.34 3.07
C MET A 45 9.29 7.72 1.68
N TYR A 46 10.43 7.10 1.36
CA TYR A 46 10.68 6.51 0.05
C TYR A 46 9.61 5.48 -0.34
N SER A 47 9.13 4.70 0.64
CA SER A 47 8.03 3.74 0.45
C SER A 47 6.62 4.35 0.56
N SER A 48 6.48 5.67 0.67
CA SER A 48 5.19 6.35 0.74
C SER A 48 4.57 6.52 -0.66
N PRO A 49 3.24 6.67 -0.75
CA PRO A 49 2.58 7.05 -1.99
C PRO A 49 3.00 8.43 -2.48
N ALA A 50 2.69 8.69 -3.75
CA ALA A 50 2.84 10.02 -4.34
C ALA A 50 1.96 11.03 -3.62
N VAL A 51 2.45 12.26 -3.52
CA VAL A 51 1.67 13.40 -3.08
C VAL A 51 0.60 13.67 -4.13
N GLN A 52 -0.63 13.84 -3.70
CA GLN A 52 -1.79 14.15 -4.54
C GLN A 52 -2.68 15.19 -3.88
N VAL A 53 -3.32 16.03 -4.69
CA VAL A 53 -4.33 17.00 -4.24
C VAL A 53 -5.72 16.44 -4.53
N PHE A 54 -6.51 16.29 -3.48
CA PHE A 54 -7.85 15.71 -3.56
C PHE A 54 -8.93 16.79 -3.55
N THR A 55 -10.02 16.57 -4.28
CA THR A 55 -11.18 17.49 -4.27
C THR A 55 -12.43 16.76 -3.78
N ALA A 56 -13.28 17.46 -3.03
CA ALA A 56 -14.51 16.87 -2.48
C ALA A 56 -15.45 16.30 -3.56
N LYS A 57 -15.38 16.83 -4.79
CA LYS A 57 -16.25 16.41 -5.90
C LYS A 57 -16.00 14.98 -6.36
N ASN A 58 -14.75 14.52 -6.34
CA ASN A 58 -14.32 13.23 -6.90
C ASN A 58 -13.37 12.46 -5.97
N VAL A 59 -13.33 12.80 -4.67
CA VAL A 59 -12.40 12.20 -3.71
C VAL A 59 -12.40 10.68 -3.74
N ARG A 60 -13.57 10.03 -3.89
CA ARG A 60 -13.67 8.57 -3.92
C ARG A 60 -12.93 7.95 -5.11
N GLU A 61 -13.15 8.49 -6.30
CA GLU A 61 -12.48 8.05 -7.53
C GLU A 61 -10.97 8.31 -7.47
N GLN A 62 -10.58 9.46 -6.91
CA GLN A 62 -9.17 9.80 -6.71
C GLN A 62 -8.49 8.87 -5.71
N LEU A 63 -9.17 8.43 -4.65
CA LEU A 63 -8.63 7.46 -3.69
C LEU A 63 -8.43 6.08 -4.33
N GLU A 64 -9.35 5.65 -5.20
CA GLU A 64 -9.18 4.42 -5.97
C GLU A 64 -7.99 4.53 -6.95
N GLU A 65 -7.81 5.69 -7.61
CA GLU A 65 -6.65 5.91 -8.47
C GLU A 65 -5.35 5.93 -7.67
N ALA A 66 -5.32 6.58 -6.50
CA ALA A 66 -4.15 6.59 -5.62
C ALA A 66 -3.73 5.15 -5.23
N GLN A 67 -4.68 4.26 -4.98
CA GLN A 67 -4.41 2.84 -4.77
C GLN A 67 -3.81 2.19 -6.03
N ARG A 68 -4.44 2.38 -7.20
CA ARG A 68 -3.96 1.81 -8.49
C ARG A 68 -2.54 2.27 -8.79
N ASP A 69 -2.29 3.56 -8.69
CA ASP A 69 -0.99 4.19 -8.93
C ASP A 69 0.07 3.68 -7.98
N PHE A 70 -0.24 3.63 -6.67
CA PHE A 70 0.69 3.08 -5.70
C PHE A 70 1.05 1.64 -6.03
N ILE A 71 0.08 0.78 -6.34
CA ILE A 71 0.35 -0.63 -6.67
C ILE A 71 1.24 -0.71 -7.91
N ARG A 72 0.90 -0.01 -8.98
CA ARG A 72 1.67 0.01 -10.25
C ARG A 72 3.10 0.51 -10.06
N ALA A 73 3.30 1.54 -9.25
CA ALA A 73 4.61 2.17 -9.04
C ALA A 73 5.52 1.41 -8.06
N SER A 74 4.95 0.60 -7.17
CA SER A 74 5.67 0.04 -6.02
C SER A 74 5.92 -1.47 -6.08
N VAL A 75 5.15 -2.22 -6.88
CA VAL A 75 5.44 -3.64 -7.10
C VAL A 75 6.47 -3.80 -8.21
N GLY A 76 7.25 -4.87 -8.11
CA GLY A 76 8.26 -5.17 -9.12
C GLY A 76 8.50 -6.66 -9.25
N VAL A 77 9.34 -7.05 -10.20
CA VAL A 77 9.72 -8.45 -10.42
C VAL A 77 11.24 -8.55 -10.23
N SER A 78 11.68 -9.49 -9.40
CA SER A 78 13.12 -9.75 -9.26
C SER A 78 13.69 -10.41 -10.51
N SER A 79 15.01 -10.37 -10.69
CA SER A 79 15.69 -11.09 -11.78
C SER A 79 15.42 -12.60 -11.81
N LYS A 80 14.95 -13.18 -10.69
CA LYS A 80 14.53 -14.59 -10.57
C LYS A 80 13.03 -14.79 -10.81
N GLY A 81 12.34 -13.81 -11.38
CA GLY A 81 10.90 -13.84 -11.68
C GLY A 81 9.99 -13.73 -10.45
N LYS A 82 10.51 -13.44 -9.26
CA LYS A 82 9.70 -13.37 -8.04
C LYS A 82 9.03 -12.01 -7.92
N LEU A 83 7.70 -11.98 -7.78
CA LEU A 83 6.94 -10.75 -7.48
C LEU A 83 7.41 -10.15 -6.15
N LEU A 84 7.75 -8.87 -6.15
CA LEU A 84 8.18 -8.08 -5.01
C LEU A 84 7.06 -7.11 -4.63
N VAL A 85 6.64 -7.15 -3.36
CA VAL A 85 5.47 -6.43 -2.86
C VAL A 85 5.89 -5.59 -1.65
N PRO A 86 5.62 -4.27 -1.62
CA PRO A 86 5.86 -3.46 -0.44
C PRO A 86 5.16 -4.00 0.81
N LYS A 87 5.82 -3.92 1.96
CA LYS A 87 5.23 -4.35 3.24
C LYS A 87 3.88 -3.69 3.51
N MET A 88 3.73 -2.40 3.20
CA MET A 88 2.47 -1.66 3.35
C MET A 88 1.35 -2.29 2.52
N LEU A 89 1.58 -2.53 1.22
CA LEU A 89 0.60 -3.15 0.33
C LEU A 89 0.22 -4.55 0.78
N HIS A 90 1.21 -5.35 1.18
CA HIS A 90 0.97 -6.69 1.70
C HIS A 90 0.15 -6.68 2.99
N CYS A 91 0.41 -5.76 3.93
CA CYS A 91 -0.39 -5.61 5.14
C CYS A 91 -1.83 -5.16 4.82
N PHE A 92 -2.00 -4.24 3.87
CA PHE A 92 -3.32 -3.80 3.41
C PHE A 92 -4.11 -4.96 2.80
N ALA A 93 -3.52 -5.66 1.83
CA ALA A 93 -4.17 -6.72 1.07
C ALA A 93 -4.57 -7.92 1.93
N LYS A 94 -3.87 -8.18 3.04
CA LYS A 94 -4.21 -9.25 4.00
C LYS A 94 -5.59 -9.14 4.62
N SER A 95 -6.20 -7.96 4.62
CA SER A 95 -7.58 -7.78 5.07
C SER A 95 -8.62 -8.18 4.01
N TYR A 96 -8.19 -8.43 2.77
CA TYR A 96 -9.07 -8.73 1.61
C TYR A 96 -8.78 -10.08 0.95
N VAL A 97 -7.52 -10.56 0.98
CA VAL A 97 -7.08 -11.72 0.22
C VAL A 97 -6.02 -12.53 0.95
N ASP A 98 -6.08 -13.86 0.80
CA ASP A 98 -5.07 -14.80 1.30
C ASP A 98 -3.72 -14.61 0.60
N ASP A 99 -2.62 -14.89 1.31
CA ASP A 99 -1.25 -14.85 0.77
C ASP A 99 -1.08 -15.70 -0.51
N SER A 100 -1.87 -16.76 -0.68
CA SER A 100 -1.86 -17.62 -1.87
C SER A 100 -2.42 -16.94 -3.12
N LYS A 101 -3.39 -16.04 -2.95
CA LYS A 101 -4.09 -15.32 -4.02
C LYS A 101 -3.60 -13.87 -4.18
N LEU A 102 -2.69 -13.40 -3.33
CA LEU A 102 -2.16 -12.04 -3.36
C LEU A 102 -1.59 -11.64 -4.73
N ALA A 103 -0.80 -12.51 -5.37
CA ALA A 103 -0.21 -12.21 -6.68
C ALA A 103 -1.28 -12.00 -7.77
N LEU A 104 -2.34 -12.82 -7.76
CA LEU A 104 -3.49 -12.70 -8.66
C LEU A 104 -4.37 -11.48 -8.33
N TRP A 105 -4.39 -11.05 -7.07
CA TRP A 105 -5.08 -9.82 -6.70
C TRP A 105 -4.33 -8.60 -7.22
N ILE A 106 -3.00 -8.58 -7.06
CA ILE A 106 -2.13 -7.51 -7.57
C ILE A 106 -2.18 -7.41 -9.10
N SER A 107 -2.20 -8.53 -9.83
CA SER A 107 -2.17 -8.50 -11.31
C SER A 107 -3.32 -7.72 -11.95
N ARG A 108 -4.47 -7.60 -11.27
CA ARG A 108 -5.64 -6.82 -11.72
C ARG A 108 -5.38 -5.32 -11.79
N TYR A 109 -4.39 -4.83 -11.07
CA TYR A 109 -4.01 -3.42 -11.02
C TYR A 109 -2.90 -3.08 -12.03
N LEU A 110 -2.25 -4.11 -12.58
CA LEU A 110 -1.08 -3.92 -13.44
C LEU A 110 -1.44 -3.82 -14.92
N PRO A 111 -0.58 -3.18 -15.73
CA PRO A 111 -0.65 -3.26 -17.18
C PRO A 111 -0.62 -4.71 -17.69
N ALA A 112 -1.21 -4.95 -18.86
CA ALA A 112 -1.48 -6.30 -19.38
C ALA A 112 -0.20 -7.15 -19.55
N ASP A 113 0.92 -6.54 -19.95
CA ASP A 113 2.22 -7.18 -20.08
C ASP A 113 2.76 -7.68 -18.72
N GLN A 114 2.67 -6.84 -17.69
CA GLN A 114 3.09 -7.19 -16.33
C GLN A 114 2.14 -8.22 -15.69
N ALA A 115 0.84 -8.09 -15.93
CA ALA A 115 -0.16 -9.04 -15.44
C ALA A 115 0.05 -10.44 -16.05
N ALA A 116 0.26 -10.52 -17.37
CA ALA A 116 0.54 -11.78 -18.07
C ALA A 116 1.82 -12.45 -17.55
N PHE A 117 2.86 -11.67 -17.27
CA PHE A 117 4.09 -12.18 -16.67
C PHE A 117 3.82 -12.83 -15.30
N ILE A 118 3.03 -12.17 -14.44
CA ILE A 118 2.66 -12.72 -13.12
C ILE A 118 1.87 -14.01 -13.27
N ASP A 119 0.89 -14.05 -14.18
CA ASP A 119 0.02 -15.23 -14.39
C ASP A 119 0.81 -16.45 -14.89
N GLN A 120 1.76 -16.24 -15.81
CA GLN A 120 2.67 -17.29 -16.27
C GLN A 120 3.52 -17.80 -15.11
N HIS A 121 4.04 -16.91 -14.27
CA HIS A 121 4.91 -17.27 -13.15
C HIS A 121 4.17 -17.98 -12.00
N ILE A 122 2.91 -17.62 -11.74
CA ILE A 122 2.02 -18.34 -10.81
C ILE A 122 1.80 -19.77 -11.31
N SER A 123 1.52 -19.93 -12.61
CA SER A 123 1.25 -21.24 -13.23
C SER A 123 2.46 -22.16 -13.15
N GLN A 124 3.66 -21.67 -13.46
CA GLN A 124 4.91 -22.46 -13.35
C GLN A 124 5.23 -22.91 -11.92
N LYS A 125 4.90 -22.08 -10.91
CA LYS A 125 5.11 -22.44 -9.50
C LYS A 125 4.09 -23.42 -8.95
N ARG A 126 2.84 -23.42 -9.44
CA ARG A 126 1.81 -24.39 -9.03
C ARG A 126 2.23 -25.84 -9.31
N HIS A 127 3.09 -26.07 -10.29
CA HIS A 127 3.67 -27.39 -10.58
C HIS A 127 4.82 -27.80 -9.63
N LYS A 128 5.31 -26.91 -8.75
CA LYS A 128 6.37 -27.21 -7.78
C LYS A 128 5.74 -27.36 -6.38
N LEU A 129 5.85 -28.56 -5.81
CA LEU A 129 5.14 -29.05 -4.61
C LEU A 129 5.55 -28.39 -3.26
N PHE A 130 5.89 -27.11 -3.20
CA PHE A 130 6.34 -26.47 -1.95
C PHE A 130 5.76 -25.07 -1.71
N GLY A 131 5.21 -24.88 -0.51
CA GLY A 131 4.57 -23.67 0.04
C GLY A 131 5.49 -22.46 0.23
N SER A 132 6.33 -22.18 -0.75
CA SER A 132 7.08 -20.93 -0.86
C SER A 132 6.11 -19.77 -1.09
N ARG A 133 6.19 -18.72 -0.26
CA ARG A 133 5.43 -17.47 -0.47
C ARG A 133 5.50 -17.04 -1.94
N ASN A 134 4.34 -16.82 -2.53
CA ASN A 134 4.21 -16.45 -3.94
C ASN A 134 4.90 -15.12 -4.25
N CYS A 135 5.06 -14.26 -3.25
CA CYS A 135 5.74 -12.97 -3.33
C CYS A 135 6.93 -12.85 -2.36
N GLY A 136 7.83 -11.92 -2.66
CA GLY A 136 8.85 -11.40 -1.75
C GLY A 136 8.38 -10.08 -1.18
N ILE A 137 8.54 -9.88 0.13
CA ILE A 137 8.10 -8.65 0.78
C ILE A 137 9.26 -7.67 0.84
N LEU A 138 9.08 -6.49 0.26
CA LEU A 138 10.03 -5.39 0.34
C LEU A 138 9.94 -4.73 1.71
N SER A 139 11.08 -4.53 2.34
CA SER A 139 11.19 -3.79 3.59
C SER A 139 10.78 -2.34 3.41
N PHE A 140 10.31 -1.74 4.48
CA PHE A 140 10.00 -0.32 4.50
C PHE A 140 11.28 0.52 4.42
N ASP A 141 11.27 1.54 3.57
CA ASP A 141 12.35 2.49 3.40
C ASP A 141 11.91 3.89 3.87
N SER A 142 12.52 4.34 4.98
CA SER A 142 12.21 5.60 5.66
C SER A 142 13.02 6.80 5.15
N ARG A 143 13.85 6.63 4.12
CA ARG A 143 14.58 7.76 3.52
C ARG A 143 13.59 8.78 2.99
N PHE A 144 13.84 10.06 3.26
CA PHE A 144 12.90 11.10 2.88
C PHE A 144 12.80 11.25 1.36
N ARG A 145 11.56 11.30 0.83
CA ARG A 145 11.27 11.60 -0.58
C ARG A 145 9.81 11.99 -0.75
N TYR A 146 9.55 13.00 -1.57
CA TYR A 146 8.25 13.21 -2.19
C TYR A 146 8.28 12.79 -3.65
N LEU A 147 7.20 12.14 -4.09
CA LEU A 147 6.90 11.88 -5.49
C LEU A 147 5.70 12.74 -5.85
N PHE A 148 5.84 13.57 -6.88
CA PHE A 148 4.74 14.37 -7.43
C PHE A 148 4.33 13.75 -8.76
N LEU A 149 3.03 13.59 -8.98
CA LEU A 149 2.54 13.13 -10.28
C LEU A 149 2.72 14.24 -11.34
N PRO A 150 3.04 13.89 -12.60
CA PRO A 150 3.31 14.86 -13.66
C PRO A 150 2.21 15.92 -13.84
N GLU A 151 0.95 15.54 -13.64
CA GLU A 151 -0.21 16.44 -13.77
C GLU A 151 -0.25 17.56 -12.71
N MET A 152 0.52 17.44 -11.63
CA MET A 152 0.58 18.45 -10.57
C MET A 152 1.72 19.47 -10.75
N VAL A 153 2.61 19.29 -11.74
CA VAL A 153 3.77 20.18 -11.96
C VAL A 153 3.41 21.37 -12.87
N CYS A 154 2.20 21.37 -13.44
CA CYS A 154 1.67 22.45 -14.28
C CYS A 154 0.35 22.99 -13.70
N GLN A 155 0.42 23.72 -12.58
CA GLN A 155 -0.60 24.69 -12.16
C GLN A 155 0.08 25.97 -11.72
#